data_AF-A0A835H8P6-F1
#
_entry.id   AF-A0A835H8P6-F1
#
_cell.length_a   1.000
_cell.length_b   1.000
_cell.length_c   1.000
_cell.angle_alpha   90.00
_cell.angle_beta   90.00
_cell.angle_gamma   90.00
#
_symmetry.space_group_name_H-M   'P 1'
#
loop_
_entity.id
_entity.type
_entity.pdbx_description
1 polymer ?
#
loop_
_entity_poly.entity_id
_entity_poly.type
_entity_poly.pdbx_seq_one_letter_code
_entity_poly.pdbx_strand_id
1 'polypeptide(L)'
;MSSSVDNVESINDDLSPVEICYTRTLPPALTLEHGFVKIEEEVDKLISNPPCCKSGILRFQVAVPPSAKALSWFCSQPQSSGVFPQFYFSNNNLDHPPTDSHSLDGVHGVSGIGAAVQFTGSSSASSDWSLIERYLSVDSPLIRAYGFIGINVDTGSSSIKHATDALYFLIPQIELDDYEGVSLLGATLAWDDYTICTFDKAIRSFKLSLYQASRENCHNNCVNYGFGKSSSVEDNKIQMVFLPVVHPILL
;
A
#
# COMPACT_ATOMS: atom_id res chain seq x y z
N MET A 1 -30.80 -28.27 38.22
CA MET A 1 -30.01 -28.36 36.98
C MET A 1 -29.83 -26.95 36.46
N SER A 2 -28.61 -26.41 36.66
CA SER A 2 -28.22 -25.08 36.20
C SER A 2 -27.58 -25.27 34.83
N SER A 3 -28.23 -24.83 33.76
CA SER A 3 -27.63 -24.78 32.43
C SER A 3 -27.05 -23.38 32.24
N SER A 4 -25.72 -23.34 32.21
CA SER A 4 -24.89 -22.17 31.97
C SER A 4 -25.31 -21.46 30.69
N VAL A 5 -25.45 -20.14 30.82
CA VAL A 5 -25.53 -19.20 29.70
C VAL A 5 -24.13 -19.15 29.11
N ASP A 6 -23.95 -19.73 27.93
CA ASP A 6 -22.73 -19.53 27.14
C ASP A 6 -22.67 -18.05 26.76
N ASN A 7 -21.75 -17.32 27.40
CA ASN A 7 -21.31 -16.01 26.97
C ASN A 7 -20.72 -16.16 25.58
N VAL A 8 -21.49 -15.78 24.56
CA VAL A 8 -20.96 -15.43 23.26
C VAL A 8 -20.20 -14.12 23.48
N GLU A 9 -18.90 -14.25 23.76
CA GLU A 9 -17.96 -13.15 23.81
C GLU A 9 -18.05 -12.40 22.48
N SER A 10 -18.55 -11.17 22.52
CA SER A 10 -18.73 -10.33 21.34
C SER A 10 -17.35 -10.00 20.77
N ILE A 11 -17.00 -10.56 19.61
CA ILE A 11 -15.77 -10.25 18.85
C ILE A 11 -15.90 -8.86 18.17
N ASN A 12 -16.56 -7.90 18.82
CA ASN A 12 -16.94 -6.61 18.23
C ASN A 12 -16.67 -5.44 19.18
N ASP A 13 -15.73 -5.58 20.12
CA ASP A 13 -15.28 -4.46 20.94
C ASP A 13 -13.74 -4.41 20.92
N ASP A 14 -13.21 -3.32 20.37
CA ASP A 14 -11.81 -2.87 20.32
C ASP A 14 -10.91 -3.37 19.16
N LEU A 15 -11.22 -2.94 17.92
CA LEU A 15 -10.20 -2.83 16.87
C LEU A 15 -9.29 -1.62 17.17
N SER A 16 -8.47 -1.74 18.23
CA SER A 16 -7.50 -0.72 18.62
C SER A 16 -6.53 -0.41 17.45
N PRO A 17 -5.85 0.73 17.43
CA PRO A 17 -4.69 0.91 16.55
C PRO A 17 -3.66 -0.22 16.78
N VAL A 18 -2.86 -0.52 15.75
CA VAL A 18 -1.72 -1.43 15.92
C VAL A 18 -0.75 -0.89 16.98
N GLU A 19 -0.09 -1.79 17.71
CA GLU A 19 0.76 -1.41 18.85
C GLU A 19 1.93 -0.49 18.45
N ILE A 20 2.45 -0.66 17.23
CA ILE A 20 3.46 0.25 16.67
C ILE A 20 3.08 0.71 15.26
N CYS A 21 3.12 2.02 15.05
CA CYS A 21 2.91 2.63 13.74
C CYS A 21 3.88 3.80 13.60
N TYR A 22 4.91 3.65 12.75
CA TYR A 22 5.82 4.76 12.47
C TYR A 22 6.46 4.70 11.10
N THR A 23 6.92 5.86 10.65
CA THR A 23 7.73 6.05 9.44
C THR A 23 9.16 6.40 9.81
N ARG A 24 10.12 5.69 9.23
CA ARG A 24 11.55 5.95 9.36
C ARG A 24 12.13 6.48 8.07
N THR A 25 12.60 7.71 8.11
CA THR A 25 13.31 8.34 6.99
C THR A 25 14.79 7.96 7.03
N LEU A 26 15.28 7.37 5.94
CA LEU A 26 16.68 7.01 5.73
C LEU A 26 17.43 8.15 5.01
N PRO A 27 18.77 8.20 5.09
CA PRO A 27 19.54 9.19 4.36
C PRO A 27 19.31 9.06 2.83
N PRO A 28 19.27 10.16 2.07
CA PRO A 28 19.04 10.14 0.61
C PRO A 28 20.01 9.22 -0.14
N ALA A 29 19.52 8.56 -1.18
CA ALA A 29 20.30 7.69 -2.07
C ALA A 29 20.62 8.39 -3.39
N LEU A 30 21.76 8.01 -3.97
CA LEU A 30 22.25 8.57 -5.24
C LEU A 30 21.66 7.90 -6.47
N THR A 31 21.05 6.72 -6.31
CA THR A 31 20.34 5.97 -7.36
C THR A 31 19.15 5.25 -6.74
N LEU A 32 18.22 4.75 -7.56
CA LEU A 32 17.08 3.97 -7.09
C LEU A 32 17.52 2.62 -6.49
N GLU A 33 18.49 1.96 -7.12
CA GLU A 33 19.09 0.71 -6.64
C GLU A 33 19.75 0.88 -5.27
N HIS A 34 20.49 1.98 -5.08
CA HIS A 34 21.04 2.30 -3.77
C HIS A 34 19.93 2.57 -2.74
N GLY A 35 18.79 3.13 -3.15
CA GLY A 35 17.60 3.25 -2.31
C GLY A 35 17.12 1.89 -1.79
N PHE A 36 17.00 0.90 -2.67
CA PHE A 36 16.62 -0.46 -2.29
C PHE A 36 17.62 -1.10 -1.30
N VAL A 37 18.92 -0.97 -1.55
CA VAL A 37 19.96 -1.49 -0.64
C VAL A 37 19.83 -0.91 0.75
N LYS A 38 19.61 0.41 0.88
CA LYS A 38 19.43 1.05 2.20
C LYS A 38 18.21 0.52 2.96
N ILE A 39 17.13 0.26 2.26
CA ILE A 39 15.92 -0.32 2.85
C ILE A 39 16.20 -1.75 3.30
N GLU A 40 16.87 -2.56 2.47
CA GLU A 40 17.25 -3.93 2.81
C GLU A 40 18.12 -3.98 4.07
N GLU A 41 19.16 -3.14 4.15
CA GLU A 41 20.03 -3.03 5.32
C GLU A 41 19.27 -2.68 6.60
N GLU A 42 18.26 -1.81 6.50
CA GLU A 42 17.47 -1.42 7.66
C GLU A 42 16.51 -2.52 8.11
N VAL A 43 15.95 -3.26 7.15
CA VAL A 43 15.10 -4.42 7.43
C VAL A 43 15.92 -5.58 8.02
N ASP A 44 17.15 -5.79 7.58
CA ASP A 44 18.03 -6.81 8.16
C ASP A 44 18.42 -6.51 9.62
N LYS A 45 18.55 -5.22 9.99
CA LYS A 45 18.69 -4.81 11.40
C LYS A 45 17.42 -5.14 12.20
N LEU A 46 16.25 -4.92 11.62
CA LEU A 46 14.97 -5.27 12.24
C LEU A 46 14.83 -6.79 12.42
N ILE A 47 15.27 -7.60 11.46
CA ILE A 47 15.30 -9.07 11.58
C ILE A 47 16.23 -9.52 12.70
N SER A 48 17.37 -8.85 12.86
CA SER A 48 18.34 -9.15 13.92
C SER A 48 17.83 -8.79 15.32
N ASN A 49 16.89 -7.85 15.42
CA ASN A 49 16.26 -7.42 16.66
C ASN A 49 14.76 -7.18 16.44
N PRO A 50 13.95 -8.26 16.35
CA PRO A 50 12.54 -8.15 15.99
C PRO A 50 11.73 -7.44 17.08
N PRO A 51 10.69 -6.68 16.70
CA PRO A 51 9.77 -6.08 17.66
C PRO A 51 9.11 -7.13 18.56
N CYS A 52 8.91 -6.81 19.83
CA CYS A 52 8.21 -7.70 20.77
C CYS A 52 6.68 -7.61 20.67
N CYS A 53 6.14 -6.60 19.97
CA CYS A 53 4.72 -6.37 19.83
C CYS A 53 4.06 -7.34 18.83
N LYS A 54 2.79 -7.61 19.05
CA LYS A 54 2.00 -8.58 18.28
C LYS A 54 1.38 -8.00 17.02
N SER A 55 1.27 -6.68 16.96
CA SER A 55 0.81 -5.95 15.78
C SER A 55 1.72 -4.74 15.51
N GLY A 56 1.87 -4.41 14.23
CA GLY A 56 2.65 -3.24 13.85
C GLY A 56 2.65 -2.95 12.36
N ILE A 57 2.88 -1.69 12.03
CA ILE A 57 3.14 -1.23 10.67
C ILE A 57 4.31 -0.24 10.66
N LEU A 58 5.32 -0.57 9.86
CA LEU A 58 6.56 0.19 9.74
C LEU A 58 6.76 0.59 8.30
N ARG A 59 7.02 1.87 8.07
CA ARG A 59 7.43 2.37 6.75
C ARG A 59 8.88 2.83 6.80
N PHE A 60 9.70 2.32 5.90
CA PHE A 60 11.01 2.89 5.58
C PHE A 60 10.87 3.77 4.35
N GLN A 61 11.57 4.90 4.32
CA GLN A 61 11.56 5.75 3.13
C GLN A 61 12.91 6.38 2.85
N VAL A 62 13.22 6.54 1.58
CA VAL A 62 14.48 7.09 1.10
C VAL A 62 14.22 8.00 -0.10
N ALA A 63 14.73 9.22 -0.05
CA ALA A 63 14.75 10.09 -1.21
C ALA A 63 15.71 9.53 -2.26
N VAL A 64 15.25 9.42 -3.50
CA VAL A 64 16.01 8.92 -4.66
C VAL A 64 16.01 9.99 -5.77
N PRO A 65 16.91 9.89 -6.77
CA PRO A 65 17.03 10.91 -7.80
C PRO A 65 15.74 11.08 -8.62
N PRO A 66 15.48 12.29 -9.16
CA PRO A 66 14.29 12.59 -9.96
C PRO A 66 14.17 11.80 -11.26
N SER A 67 15.25 11.12 -11.70
CA SER A 67 15.20 10.20 -12.84
C SER A 67 14.35 8.96 -12.56
N ALA A 68 14.17 8.60 -11.29
CA ALA A 68 13.27 7.52 -10.88
C ALA A 68 11.82 8.01 -10.96
N LYS A 69 11.12 7.73 -12.05
CA LYS A 69 9.72 8.15 -12.23
C LYS A 69 8.76 7.00 -11.95
N ALA A 70 7.69 7.28 -11.19
CA ALA A 70 6.70 6.29 -10.79
C ALA A 70 6.18 5.48 -12.00
N LEU A 71 5.67 6.15 -13.03
CA LEU A 71 5.14 5.48 -14.23
C LEU A 71 6.20 4.63 -14.94
N SER A 72 7.40 5.17 -15.13
CA SER A 72 8.49 4.46 -15.79
C SER A 72 8.91 3.21 -15.01
N TRP A 73 8.95 3.29 -13.67
CA TRP A 73 9.26 2.16 -12.80
C TRP A 73 8.14 1.11 -12.76
N PHE A 74 6.87 1.52 -12.82
CA PHE A 74 5.75 0.58 -12.99
C PHE A 74 5.85 -0.18 -14.32
N CYS A 75 6.12 0.53 -15.42
CA CYS A 75 6.26 -0.07 -16.74
C CYS A 75 7.49 -0.98 -16.90
N SER A 76 8.49 -0.87 -16.02
CA SER A 76 9.69 -1.73 -16.05
C SER A 76 9.52 -3.06 -15.29
N GLN A 77 8.40 -3.24 -14.58
CA GLN A 77 8.14 -4.44 -13.81
C GLN A 77 7.94 -5.68 -14.70
N PRO A 78 8.42 -6.86 -14.28
CA PRO A 78 8.32 -8.08 -15.09
C PRO A 78 6.86 -8.53 -15.26
N GLN A 79 6.47 -8.88 -16.49
CA GLN A 79 5.13 -9.40 -16.82
C GLN A 79 4.81 -10.73 -16.12
N SER A 80 5.81 -11.58 -15.92
CA SER A 80 5.70 -12.86 -15.19
C SER A 80 5.95 -12.72 -13.68
N SER A 81 5.68 -11.54 -13.14
CA SER A 81 5.81 -11.23 -11.72
C SER A 81 4.98 -12.20 -10.87
N GLY A 82 5.51 -12.56 -9.69
CA GLY A 82 4.79 -13.33 -8.68
C GLY A 82 4.14 -12.48 -7.59
N VAL A 83 4.47 -11.18 -7.53
CA VAL A 83 3.98 -10.27 -6.49
C VAL A 83 2.92 -9.34 -7.08
N PHE A 84 1.73 -9.45 -6.50
CA PHE A 84 0.56 -8.66 -6.80
C PHE A 84 -0.02 -8.01 -5.54
N PRO A 85 -0.78 -6.91 -5.69
CA PRO A 85 -1.03 -6.21 -6.94
C PRO A 85 0.15 -5.31 -7.35
N GLN A 86 0.10 -4.83 -8.59
CA GLN A 86 0.95 -3.74 -9.07
C GLN A 86 0.01 -2.66 -9.60
N PHE A 87 0.27 -1.41 -9.25
CA PHE A 87 -0.58 -0.29 -9.69
C PHE A 87 0.24 0.96 -9.98
N TYR A 88 -0.37 1.83 -10.78
CA TYR A 88 0.03 3.21 -10.96
C TYR A 88 -1.18 4.11 -10.73
N PHE A 89 -0.98 5.18 -9.97
CA PHE A 89 -1.94 6.23 -9.68
C PHE A 89 -1.35 7.56 -10.13
N SER A 90 -2.08 8.31 -10.95
CA SER A 90 -1.68 9.65 -11.40
C SER A 90 -2.54 10.69 -10.72
N ASN A 91 -1.92 11.69 -10.09
CA ASN A 91 -2.63 12.79 -9.47
C ASN A 91 -2.78 13.92 -10.49
N ASN A 92 -3.72 13.78 -11.43
CA ASN A 92 -3.94 14.76 -12.51
C ASN A 92 -4.87 15.93 -12.10
N ASN A 93 -4.81 16.39 -10.85
CA ASN A 93 -5.57 17.56 -10.39
C ASN A 93 -4.96 18.90 -10.88
N LEU A 94 -4.54 18.97 -12.16
CA LEU A 94 -4.03 20.20 -12.77
C LEU A 94 -5.16 21.17 -13.16
N ASP A 95 -6.38 20.68 -13.37
CA ASP A 95 -7.47 21.52 -13.91
C ASP A 95 -8.44 22.07 -12.85
N HIS A 96 -8.46 21.50 -11.64
CA HIS A 96 -9.28 22.00 -10.53
C HIS A 96 -8.58 21.78 -9.18
N PRO A 97 -8.08 22.84 -8.50
CA PRO A 97 -7.63 22.69 -7.12
C PRO A 97 -8.86 22.36 -6.25
N PRO A 98 -8.86 21.26 -5.50
CA PRO A 98 -9.98 20.94 -4.61
C PRO A 98 -10.04 22.00 -3.51
N THR A 99 -11.17 22.70 -3.43
CA THR A 99 -11.37 23.81 -2.49
C THR A 99 -11.27 23.38 -1.02
N ASP A 100 -11.32 22.09 -0.69
CA ASP A 100 -11.10 21.57 0.67
C ASP A 100 -10.74 20.06 0.66
N SER A 101 -9.52 19.67 0.25
CA SER A 101 -9.05 18.30 0.51
C SER A 101 -7.55 18.21 0.77
N HIS A 102 -7.20 17.38 1.75
CA HIS A 102 -5.85 16.97 2.16
C HIS A 102 -5.14 16.17 1.05
N SER A 103 -4.92 16.83 -0.08
CA SER A 103 -4.30 16.28 -1.27
C SER A 103 -2.90 15.74 -0.97
N LEU A 104 -2.45 14.82 -1.82
CA LEU A 104 -1.08 14.35 -1.91
C LEU A 104 -0.19 15.53 -2.36
N ASP A 105 0.05 16.50 -1.47
CA ASP A 105 0.62 17.80 -1.84
C ASP A 105 1.97 17.60 -2.54
N GLY A 106 2.03 18.01 -3.81
CA GLY A 106 3.21 17.86 -4.67
C GLY A 106 3.50 16.47 -5.26
N VAL A 107 2.70 15.43 -5.00
CA VAL A 107 2.88 14.13 -5.68
C VAL A 107 2.15 14.12 -7.02
N HIS A 108 2.90 13.87 -8.09
CA HIS A 108 2.39 13.75 -9.46
C HIS A 108 1.91 12.34 -9.79
N GLY A 109 2.56 11.31 -9.24
CA GLY A 109 2.17 9.93 -9.44
C GLY A 109 2.76 9.00 -8.40
N VAL A 110 2.08 7.88 -8.19
CA VAL A 110 2.48 6.81 -7.26
C VAL A 110 2.45 5.50 -8.00
N SER A 111 3.50 4.71 -7.86
CA SER A 111 3.51 3.31 -8.29
C SER A 111 3.67 2.43 -7.08
N GLY A 112 2.96 1.30 -7.02
CA GLY A 112 3.05 0.37 -5.91
C GLY A 112 3.14 -1.09 -6.34
N ILE A 113 3.81 -1.90 -5.53
CA ILE A 113 4.01 -3.33 -5.71
C ILE A 113 3.76 -4.06 -4.39
N GLY A 114 2.94 -5.10 -4.45
CA GLY A 114 2.57 -5.93 -3.31
C GLY A 114 1.66 -5.21 -2.31
N ALA A 115 1.06 -5.97 -1.40
CA ALA A 115 0.20 -5.44 -0.35
C ALA A 115 0.76 -5.84 1.02
N ALA A 116 1.11 -4.85 1.84
CA ALA A 116 1.53 -5.05 3.22
C ALA A 116 0.31 -5.41 4.06
N VAL A 117 -0.80 -4.75 3.76
CA VAL A 117 -2.15 -5.07 4.24
C VAL A 117 -3.10 -4.99 3.06
N GLN A 118 -4.06 -5.91 2.99
CA GLN A 118 -5.15 -5.89 2.00
C GLN A 118 -6.48 -5.92 2.74
N PHE A 119 -7.41 -5.08 2.28
CA PHE A 119 -8.75 -4.92 2.82
C PHE A 119 -9.76 -5.24 1.74
N THR A 120 -10.67 -6.15 2.04
CA THR A 120 -11.83 -6.46 1.19
C THR A 120 -13.06 -6.46 2.07
N GLY A 121 -14.10 -5.76 1.66
CA GLY A 121 -15.28 -5.63 2.50
C GLY A 121 -16.44 -4.95 1.78
N SER A 122 -17.36 -4.43 2.58
CA SER A 122 -18.44 -3.58 2.13
C SER A 122 -18.20 -2.11 2.48
N SER A 123 -18.39 -1.22 1.51
CA SER A 123 -18.35 0.23 1.75
C SER A 123 -19.43 0.70 2.73
N SER A 124 -20.50 -0.07 2.89
CA SER A 124 -21.61 0.22 3.82
C SER A 124 -21.33 -0.22 5.27
N ALA A 125 -20.31 -1.04 5.50
CA ALA A 125 -19.99 -1.60 6.82
C ALA A 125 -18.92 -0.75 7.52
N SER A 126 -19.28 -0.15 8.67
CA SER A 126 -18.35 0.64 9.48
C SER A 126 -17.15 -0.17 10.00
N SER A 127 -17.34 -1.47 10.25
CA SER A 127 -16.27 -2.37 10.68
C SER A 127 -15.13 -2.46 9.66
N ASP A 128 -15.43 -2.43 8.37
CA ASP A 128 -14.43 -2.60 7.32
C ASP A 128 -13.55 -1.35 7.17
N TRP A 129 -14.12 -0.17 7.44
CA TRP A 129 -13.37 1.07 7.55
C TRP A 129 -12.48 1.11 8.78
N SER A 130 -12.99 0.65 9.94
CA SER A 130 -12.18 0.60 11.18
C SER A 130 -10.96 -0.33 11.06
N LEU A 131 -11.05 -1.39 10.24
CA LEU A 131 -9.90 -2.24 9.92
C LEU A 131 -8.81 -1.50 9.15
N ILE A 132 -9.17 -0.57 8.27
CA ILE A 132 -8.21 0.27 7.54
C ILE A 132 -7.58 1.28 8.51
N GLU A 133 -8.41 1.97 9.28
CA GLU A 133 -7.98 3.02 10.23
C GLU A 133 -6.99 2.50 11.27
N ARG A 134 -7.12 1.24 11.70
CA ARG A 134 -6.17 0.58 12.61
C ARG A 134 -4.71 0.67 12.18
N TYR A 135 -4.43 0.79 10.88
CA TYR A 135 -3.08 0.87 10.32
C TYR A 135 -2.64 2.29 9.91
N LEU A 136 -3.53 3.29 10.04
CA LEU A 136 -3.25 4.67 9.68
C LEU A 136 -3.00 5.51 10.94
N SER A 137 -1.99 6.38 10.91
CA SER A 137 -1.66 7.26 12.04
C SER A 137 -1.28 8.65 11.57
N VAL A 138 -1.75 9.68 12.29
CA VAL A 138 -1.39 11.08 12.05
C VAL A 138 0.12 11.33 12.16
N ASP A 139 0.81 10.53 12.97
CA ASP A 139 2.27 10.59 13.14
C ASP A 139 3.02 9.90 12.00
N SER A 140 2.32 9.24 11.08
CA SER A 140 2.88 8.57 9.90
C SER A 140 2.00 8.75 8.67
N PRO A 141 1.84 10.00 8.19
CA PRO A 141 0.90 10.34 7.12
C PRO A 141 1.26 9.73 5.75
N LEU A 142 2.47 9.18 5.60
CA LEU A 142 2.93 8.52 4.38
C LEU A 142 2.62 7.01 4.36
N ILE A 143 2.04 6.47 5.44
CA ILE A 143 1.37 5.17 5.41
C ILE A 143 -0.04 5.43 4.91
N ARG A 144 -0.33 5.00 3.68
CA ARG A 144 -1.58 5.30 2.97
C ARG A 144 -2.19 4.03 2.41
N ALA A 145 -3.52 3.96 2.42
CA ALA A 145 -4.26 2.92 1.74
C ALA A 145 -4.75 3.41 0.36
N TYR A 146 -4.59 2.58 -0.67
CA TYR A 146 -5.04 2.84 -2.04
C TYR A 146 -6.03 1.78 -2.45
N GLY A 147 -7.04 2.14 -3.23
CA GLY A 147 -8.11 1.20 -3.51
C GLY A 147 -9.21 1.71 -4.40
N PHE A 148 -10.27 0.91 -4.45
CA PHE A 148 -11.46 1.13 -5.22
C PHE A 148 -12.70 0.88 -4.37
N ILE A 149 -13.75 1.63 -4.66
CA ILE A 149 -15.09 1.46 -4.11
C ILE A 149 -16.02 1.08 -5.27
N GLY A 150 -17.00 0.22 -5.01
CA GLY A 150 -17.94 -0.26 -6.03
C GLY A 150 -17.41 -1.44 -6.85
N ILE A 151 -16.29 -2.03 -6.43
CA ILE A 151 -15.59 -3.07 -7.19
C ILE A 151 -15.24 -4.25 -6.27
N ASN A 152 -15.59 -5.44 -6.73
CA ASN A 152 -15.11 -6.68 -6.17
C ASN A 152 -13.95 -7.21 -7.01
N VAL A 153 -12.77 -7.27 -6.40
CA VAL A 153 -11.55 -7.83 -7.01
C VAL A 153 -11.42 -9.27 -6.54
N ASP A 154 -11.64 -10.22 -7.44
CA ASP A 154 -11.37 -11.63 -7.16
C ASP A 154 -9.89 -11.93 -7.44
N THR A 155 -9.09 -11.97 -6.37
CA THR A 155 -7.65 -12.24 -6.44
C THR A 155 -7.34 -13.64 -7.00
N GLY A 156 -8.27 -14.60 -6.92
CA GLY A 156 -8.09 -15.95 -7.45
C GLY A 156 -8.35 -16.07 -8.95
N SER A 157 -9.27 -15.28 -9.49
CA SER A 157 -9.64 -15.32 -10.92
C SER A 157 -9.12 -14.15 -11.75
N SER A 158 -8.40 -13.19 -11.14
CA SER A 158 -7.93 -11.95 -11.79
C SER A 158 -9.07 -11.18 -12.49
N SER A 159 -10.30 -11.31 -12.00
CA SER A 159 -11.48 -10.67 -12.56
C SER A 159 -11.97 -9.53 -11.67
N ILE A 160 -12.35 -8.43 -12.31
CA ILE A 160 -12.95 -7.26 -11.68
C ILE A 160 -14.45 -7.31 -11.96
N LYS A 161 -15.26 -7.28 -10.91
CA LYS A 161 -16.72 -7.25 -11.02
C LYS A 161 -17.26 -5.99 -10.36
N HIS A 162 -18.13 -5.28 -11.06
CA HIS A 162 -18.89 -4.19 -10.48
C HIS A 162 -19.82 -4.72 -9.40
N ALA A 163 -19.71 -4.17 -8.20
CA ALA A 163 -20.53 -4.51 -7.04
C ALA A 163 -20.68 -3.24 -6.19
N THR A 164 -21.87 -2.65 -6.21
CA THR A 164 -22.16 -1.31 -5.68
C THR A 164 -21.65 -1.07 -4.27
N ASP A 165 -21.67 -2.10 -3.42
CA ASP A 165 -21.28 -2.00 -2.02
C ASP A 165 -19.92 -2.62 -1.72
N ALA A 166 -19.11 -2.97 -2.73
CA ALA A 166 -17.81 -3.62 -2.52
C ALA A 166 -16.69 -2.61 -2.29
N LEU A 167 -15.74 -2.98 -1.45
CA LEU A 167 -14.56 -2.19 -1.10
C LEU A 167 -13.31 -3.05 -1.28
N TYR A 168 -12.30 -2.50 -1.94
CA TYR A 168 -10.97 -3.09 -2.06
C TYR A 168 -9.91 -2.02 -1.80
N PHE A 169 -9.13 -2.17 -0.73
CA PHE A 169 -7.99 -1.28 -0.44
C PHE A 169 -6.75 -2.09 -0.10
N LEU A 170 -5.60 -1.45 -0.19
CA LEU A 170 -4.32 -2.00 0.25
C LEU A 170 -3.39 -0.91 0.74
N ILE A 171 -2.47 -1.27 1.61
CA ILE A 171 -1.26 -0.48 1.88
C ILE A 171 -0.11 -1.15 1.11
N PRO A 172 0.62 -0.46 0.21
CA PRO A 172 1.61 -1.10 -0.64
C PRO A 172 2.84 -1.54 0.14
N GLN A 173 3.45 -2.67 -0.25
CA GLN A 173 4.72 -3.10 0.34
C GLN A 173 5.89 -2.27 -0.16
N ILE A 174 5.93 -1.99 -1.46
CA ILE A 174 6.90 -1.08 -2.05
C ILE A 174 6.11 -0.04 -2.82
N GLU A 175 6.42 1.24 -2.62
CA GLU A 175 5.88 2.33 -3.43
C GLU A 175 6.95 3.32 -3.85
N LEU A 176 6.77 3.92 -5.03
CA LEU A 176 7.59 5.01 -5.52
C LEU A 176 6.68 6.21 -5.80
N ASP A 177 6.85 7.25 -5.00
CA ASP A 177 6.14 8.51 -5.16
C ASP A 177 6.99 9.46 -6.00
N ASP A 178 6.39 10.01 -7.05
CA ASP A 178 6.99 11.02 -7.92
C ASP A 178 6.58 12.43 -7.46
N TYR A 179 7.54 13.23 -7.01
CA TYR A 179 7.36 14.64 -6.68
C TYR A 179 8.07 15.53 -7.71
N GLU A 180 7.82 16.84 -7.65
CA GLU A 180 8.64 17.78 -8.41
C GLU A 180 10.09 17.76 -7.90
N GLY A 181 11.03 17.37 -8.77
CA GLY A 181 12.48 17.43 -8.51
C GLY A 181 13.07 16.32 -7.63
N VAL A 182 12.25 15.41 -7.07
CA VAL A 182 12.70 14.26 -6.28
C VAL A 182 11.68 13.14 -6.36
N SER A 183 12.10 11.91 -6.09
CA SER A 183 11.17 10.80 -5.87
C SER A 183 11.42 10.17 -4.52
N LEU A 184 10.38 9.60 -3.91
CA LEU A 184 10.46 8.95 -2.61
C LEU A 184 10.18 7.47 -2.76
N LEU A 185 11.19 6.64 -2.53
CA LEU A 185 11.00 5.20 -2.43
C LEU A 185 10.55 4.86 -1.01
N GLY A 186 9.36 4.28 -0.90
CA GLY A 186 8.77 3.79 0.34
C GLY A 186 8.72 2.27 0.37
N ALA A 187 8.90 1.70 1.56
CA ALA A 187 8.74 0.27 1.78
C ALA A 187 8.06 0.01 3.13
N THR A 188 6.93 -0.69 3.10
CA THR A 188 6.06 -0.92 4.25
C THR A 188 6.05 -2.38 4.66
N LEU A 189 6.30 -2.63 5.94
CA LEU A 189 6.16 -3.93 6.60
C LEU A 189 5.00 -3.85 7.58
N ALA A 190 4.05 -4.77 7.49
CA ALA A 190 2.93 -4.86 8.41
C ALA A 190 2.77 -6.29 8.92
N TRP A 191 2.48 -6.45 10.21
CA TRP A 191 2.14 -7.73 10.81
C TRP A 191 1.04 -7.52 11.84
N ASP A 192 0.26 -8.57 12.03
CA ASP A 192 -0.72 -8.67 13.09
C ASP A 192 -0.90 -10.17 13.34
N ASP A 193 -0.33 -10.64 14.46
CA ASP A 193 -0.37 -12.05 14.88
C ASP A 193 -1.81 -12.55 15.09
N TYR A 194 -2.78 -11.64 15.22
CA TYR A 194 -4.19 -11.95 15.43
C TYR A 194 -4.99 -11.99 14.12
N THR A 195 -4.69 -11.10 13.15
CA THR A 195 -5.60 -10.85 12.01
C THR A 195 -4.97 -10.94 10.62
N ILE A 196 -3.68 -10.62 10.43
CA ILE A 196 -3.05 -10.58 9.10
C ILE A 196 -2.09 -11.75 8.93
N CYS A 197 -0.93 -11.64 9.59
CA CYS A 197 0.16 -12.59 9.48
C CYS A 197 1.20 -12.33 10.57
N THR A 198 2.01 -13.34 10.84
CA THR A 198 3.13 -13.22 11.77
C THR A 198 4.25 -12.37 11.19
N PHE A 199 5.07 -11.78 12.06
CA PHE A 199 6.25 -11.00 11.66
C PHE A 199 7.14 -11.74 10.62
N ASP A 200 7.44 -13.02 10.84
CA ASP A 200 8.23 -13.82 9.89
C ASP A 200 7.58 -14.02 8.52
N LYS A 201 6.24 -14.08 8.47
CA LYS A 201 5.50 -14.13 7.20
C LYS A 201 5.54 -12.78 6.50
N ALA A 202 5.37 -11.70 7.25
CA ALA A 202 5.49 -10.33 6.75
C ALA A 202 6.87 -10.09 6.13
N ILE A 203 7.95 -10.49 6.81
CA ILE A 203 9.33 -10.37 6.30
C ILE A 203 9.53 -11.15 5.00
N ARG A 204 9.03 -12.39 4.93
CA ARG A 204 9.15 -13.21 3.70
C ARG A 204 8.40 -12.57 2.53
N SER A 205 7.18 -12.11 2.76
CA SER A 205 6.39 -11.42 1.73
C SER A 205 7.07 -10.13 1.29
N PHE A 206 7.56 -9.33 2.24
CA PHE A 206 8.31 -8.10 1.99
C PHE A 206 9.55 -8.35 1.13
N LYS A 207 10.39 -9.36 1.45
CA LYS A 207 11.61 -9.66 0.69
C LYS A 207 11.29 -10.07 -0.75
N LEU A 208 10.18 -10.76 -1.00
CA LEU A 208 9.74 -11.08 -2.36
C LEU A 208 9.38 -9.81 -3.16
N SER A 209 8.65 -8.90 -2.52
CA SER A 209 8.24 -7.63 -3.13
C SER A 209 9.42 -6.70 -3.39
N LEU A 210 10.35 -6.61 -2.43
CA LEU A 210 11.60 -5.85 -2.58
C LEU A 210 12.45 -6.41 -3.73
N TYR A 211 12.61 -7.73 -3.79
CA TYR A 211 13.37 -8.40 -4.86
C TYR A 211 12.76 -8.18 -6.24
N GLN A 212 11.43 -8.18 -6.35
CA GLN A 212 10.77 -7.86 -7.62
C GLN A 212 10.96 -6.39 -7.98
N ALA A 213 10.71 -5.49 -7.04
CA ALA A 213 10.84 -4.04 -7.20
C ALA A 213 12.24 -3.59 -7.65
N SER A 214 13.28 -4.25 -7.13
CA SER A 214 14.67 -3.96 -7.47
C SER A 214 15.11 -4.53 -8.81
N ARG A 215 14.31 -5.42 -9.42
CA ARG A 215 14.56 -5.97 -10.75
C ARG A 215 13.88 -5.09 -11.80
N GLU A 216 14.45 -3.93 -12.04
CA GLU A 216 14.13 -3.18 -13.24
C GLU A 216 14.52 -4.02 -14.46
N ASN A 217 13.56 -4.35 -15.32
CA ASN A 217 13.94 -4.88 -16.63
C ASN A 217 14.53 -3.74 -17.44
N CYS A 218 15.85 -3.76 -17.65
CA CYS A 218 16.56 -2.82 -18.54
C CYS A 218 16.15 -2.93 -20.03
N HIS A 219 15.02 -3.56 -20.35
CA HIS A 219 14.49 -3.56 -21.71
C HIS A 219 13.84 -2.20 -21.96
N ASN A 220 14.66 -1.28 -22.49
CA ASN A 220 14.38 0.08 -22.98
C ASN A 220 13.26 0.19 -24.04
N ASN A 221 12.21 -0.63 -24.03
CA ASN A 221 11.18 -0.65 -25.07
C ASN A 221 9.80 -0.16 -24.64
N CYS A 222 9.60 0.30 -23.39
CA CYS A 222 8.30 0.83 -22.98
C CYS A 222 8.07 2.30 -23.38
N VAL A 223 8.55 2.69 -24.57
CA VAL A 223 8.12 3.93 -25.25
C VAL A 223 7.26 3.62 -26.48
N ASN A 224 7.09 2.36 -26.89
CA ASN A 224 6.36 2.02 -28.13
C ASN A 224 5.35 0.86 -28.03
N TYR A 225 4.84 0.52 -26.85
CA TYR A 225 3.68 -0.38 -26.74
C TYR A 225 2.50 0.38 -26.13
N GLY A 226 1.63 0.87 -27.00
CA GLY A 226 0.27 1.21 -26.59
C GLY A 226 -0.35 0.00 -25.89
N PHE A 227 -1.05 0.27 -24.78
CA PHE A 227 -2.05 -0.59 -24.12
C PHE A 227 -2.20 -1.98 -24.75
N GLY A 228 -1.24 -2.85 -24.46
CA GLY A 228 -1.07 -4.12 -25.13
C GLY A 228 -1.20 -5.28 -24.15
N LYS A 229 -2.45 -5.70 -23.89
CA LYS A 229 -2.85 -6.98 -23.29
C LYS A 229 -2.06 -7.44 -22.05
N SER A 230 -2.03 -6.63 -21.00
CA SER A 230 -2.48 -7.14 -19.70
C SER A 230 -3.98 -6.85 -19.59
N SER A 231 -4.73 -7.51 -18.72
CA SER A 231 -6.13 -7.14 -18.41
C SER A 231 -6.20 -5.80 -17.67
N SER A 232 -5.55 -4.77 -18.22
CA SER A 232 -5.80 -3.37 -17.88
C SER A 232 -7.21 -3.07 -18.35
N VAL A 233 -8.16 -3.29 -17.45
CA VAL A 233 -9.51 -2.78 -17.59
C VAL A 233 -9.38 -1.28 -17.32
N GLU A 234 -9.05 -0.51 -18.35
CA GLU A 234 -9.27 0.93 -18.35
C GLU A 234 -10.78 1.15 -18.49
N ASP A 235 -11.50 0.93 -17.39
CA ASP A 235 -12.90 1.32 -17.29
C ASP A 235 -12.90 2.77 -16.80
N ASN A 236 -13.24 3.70 -17.68
CA ASN A 236 -13.31 5.14 -17.38
C ASN A 236 -14.33 5.48 -16.28
N LYS A 237 -15.01 4.49 -15.69
CA LYS A 237 -15.90 4.62 -14.52
C LYS A 237 -15.24 4.19 -13.20
N ILE A 238 -14.05 3.61 -13.24
CA ILE A 238 -13.34 3.10 -12.07
C ILE A 238 -12.22 4.07 -11.72
N GLN A 239 -12.38 4.78 -10.60
CA GLN A 239 -11.37 5.70 -10.08
C GLN A 239 -10.68 5.07 -8.87
N MET A 240 -9.35 4.93 -8.94
CA MET A 240 -8.55 4.62 -7.75
C MET A 240 -8.56 5.82 -6.82
N VAL A 241 -8.82 5.57 -5.55
CA VAL A 241 -8.78 6.58 -4.48
C VAL A 241 -7.73 6.18 -3.46
N PHE A 242 -7.27 7.14 -2.67
CA PHE A 242 -6.45 6.86 -1.50
C PHE A 242 -7.10 7.44 -0.25
N LEU A 243 -6.83 6.82 0.89
CA LEU A 243 -7.32 7.26 2.19
C LEU A 243 -6.14 7.87 2.96
N PRO A 244 -6.11 9.20 3.15
CA PRO A 244 -5.27 9.80 4.17
C PRO A 244 -5.85 9.51 5.56
N VAL A 245 -5.05 9.73 6.60
CA VAL A 245 -5.52 9.60 7.99
C VAL A 245 -6.74 10.51 8.20
N VAL A 246 -7.87 9.92 8.58
CA VAL A 246 -9.12 10.63 8.83
C VAL A 246 -9.04 11.26 10.23
N HIS A 247 -9.08 12.59 10.32
CA HIS A 247 -9.57 13.21 11.56
C HIS A 247 -11.05 12.86 11.67
N PRO A 248 -11.58 12.45 12.84
CA PRO A 248 -12.99 12.14 12.97
C PRO A 248 -13.80 13.36 12.53
N ILE A 249 -14.38 13.26 11.33
CA ILE A 249 -15.43 14.17 10.90
C ILE A 249 -16.60 13.78 11.80
N LEU A 250 -16.93 14.65 12.76
CA LEU A 250 -18.26 14.64 13.34
C LEU A 250 -19.24 14.78 12.17
N LEU A 251 -19.88 13.67 11.81
CA LEU A 251 -21.13 13.68 11.05
C LEU A 251 -22.22 14.39 11.87
#